data_AF-A0A0J7KJE7-F1
#
_entry.id   AF-A0A0J7KJE7-F1
#
_cell.length_a   1.000
_cell.length_b   1.000
_cell.length_c   1.000
_cell.angle_alpha   90.00
_cell.angle_beta   90.00
_cell.angle_gamma   90.00
#
_symmetry.space_group_name_H-M   'P 1'
#
loop_
_entity.id
_entity.type
_entity.pdbx_description
1 polymer ?
#
loop_
_entity_poly.entity_id
_entity_poly.type
_entity_poly.pdbx_seq_one_letter_code
_entity_poly.pdbx_strand_id
1 'polypeptide(L)'
;MAELKHIRPETANDILCKVDAITQKICDTVRKIAESRSIQEAPYAELQEHIEENQQILSSYGLSNPRLDDMCSIAKSYGFAGKLTGFGGRFAYILLPPSTQKEQIKNLSTELEAKDFSVTRTNVGCSGVKID
;
A
#
# COMPACT_ATOMS: atom_id res chain seq x y z
N MET A 1 -2.19 15.40 10.27
CA MET A 1 -1.88 14.60 11.47
C MET A 1 -1.42 15.45 12.66
N ALA A 2 -0.45 16.36 12.49
CA ALA A 2 -0.03 17.27 13.58
C ALA A 2 -1.19 18.16 14.09
N GLU A 3 -1.98 18.73 13.18
CA GLU A 3 -3.18 19.51 13.52
C GLU A 3 -4.25 18.65 14.22
N LEU A 4 -4.51 17.43 13.71
CA LEU A 4 -5.45 16.50 14.34
C LEU A 4 -5.04 16.16 15.77
N LYS A 5 -3.73 15.98 16.03
CA LYS A 5 -3.21 15.72 17.37
C LYS A 5 -3.41 16.91 18.32
N HIS A 6 -3.37 18.14 17.81
CA HIS A 6 -3.65 19.33 18.61
C HIS A 6 -5.14 19.46 18.94
N ILE A 7 -6.02 19.20 17.98
CA ILE A 7 -7.47 19.43 18.10
C ILE A 7 -8.19 18.24 18.76
N ARG A 8 -7.77 17.00 18.45
CA ARG A 8 -8.40 15.75 18.89
C ARG A 8 -7.33 14.68 19.24
N PRO A 9 -6.60 14.85 20.36
CA PRO A 9 -5.46 13.99 20.71
C PRO A 9 -5.84 12.51 20.86
N GLU A 10 -6.99 12.22 21.45
CA GLU A 10 -7.48 10.83 21.62
C GLU A 10 -7.72 10.15 20.26
N THR A 11 -8.35 10.86 19.32
CA THR A 11 -8.57 10.35 17.95
C THR A 11 -7.24 10.16 17.22
N ALA A 12 -6.31 11.11 17.34
CA ALA A 12 -4.99 10.98 16.74
C ALA A 12 -4.20 9.80 17.31
N ASN A 13 -4.25 9.58 18.63
CA ASN A 13 -3.61 8.45 19.29
C ASN A 13 -4.22 7.12 18.87
N ASP A 14 -5.55 7.00 18.81
CA ASP A 14 -6.23 5.79 18.31
C ASP A 14 -5.79 5.42 16.89
N ILE A 15 -5.73 6.41 15.98
CA ILE A 15 -5.23 6.21 14.61
C ILE A 15 -3.79 5.72 14.64
N LEU A 16 -2.91 6.37 15.42
CA LEU A 16 -1.50 6.00 15.50
C LEU A 16 -1.32 4.59 16.06
N CYS A 17 -2.07 4.20 17.09
CA CYS A 17 -2.05 2.85 17.63
C CYS A 17 -2.49 1.81 16.59
N LYS A 18 -3.54 2.09 15.82
CA LYS A 18 -4.01 1.19 14.74
C LYS A 18 -2.98 1.04 13.62
N VAL A 19 -2.41 2.16 13.17
CA VAL A 19 -1.36 2.16 12.13
C VAL A 19 -0.10 1.45 12.63
N ASP A 20 0.29 1.64 13.89
CA ASP A 20 1.44 0.95 14.50
C ASP A 20 1.19 -0.56 14.55
N ALA A 21 0.02 -1.00 15.03
CA ALA A 21 -0.34 -2.42 15.06
C ALA A 21 -0.28 -3.07 13.67
N ILE A 22 -0.78 -2.39 12.64
CA ILE A 22 -0.68 -2.89 11.25
C ILE A 22 0.76 -2.91 10.77
N THR A 23 1.55 -1.89 11.14
CA THR A 23 2.98 -1.85 10.79
C THR A 23 3.73 -3.03 11.37
N GLN A 24 3.44 -3.43 12.61
CA GLN A 24 4.01 -4.63 13.22
C GLN A 24 3.64 -5.90 12.43
N LYS A 25 2.35 -6.07 12.07
CA LYS A 25 1.90 -7.20 11.22
C LYS A 25 2.63 -7.22 9.87
N ILE A 26 2.77 -6.07 9.21
CA ILE A 26 3.49 -5.95 7.94
C ILE A 26 4.97 -6.34 8.10
N CYS A 27 5.65 -5.86 9.15
CA CYS A 27 7.03 -6.20 9.43
C CYS A 27 7.21 -7.71 9.61
N ASP A 28 6.31 -8.36 10.35
CA ASP A 28 6.35 -9.80 10.56
C ASP A 28 6.10 -10.56 9.25
N THR A 29 5.12 -10.16 8.45
CA THR A 29 4.83 -10.77 7.16
C THR A 29 5.98 -10.60 6.16
N VAL A 30 6.60 -9.41 6.09
CA VAL A 30 7.80 -9.18 5.27
C VAL A 30 8.97 -10.04 5.74
N ARG A 31 9.15 -10.22 7.05
CA ARG A 31 10.18 -11.13 7.59
C ARG A 31 9.92 -12.58 7.17
N LYS A 32 8.67 -13.07 7.26
CA LYS A 32 8.29 -14.40 6.76
C LYS A 32 8.63 -14.57 5.27
N ILE A 33 8.37 -13.54 4.45
CA ILE A 33 8.71 -13.55 3.01
C ILE A 33 10.22 -13.64 2.82
N ALA A 34 11.01 -12.84 3.56
CA ALA A 34 12.46 -12.79 3.45
C ALA A 34 13.15 -14.08 3.91
N GLU A 35 12.62 -14.74 4.94
CA GLU A 35 13.16 -15.99 5.49
C GLU A 35 12.72 -17.24 4.69
N SER A 36 11.71 -17.10 3.83
CA SER A 36 11.22 -18.21 3.02
C SER A 36 12.26 -18.62 1.96
N ARG A 37 12.52 -19.93 1.88
CA ARG A 37 13.40 -20.53 0.87
C ARG A 37 12.76 -20.64 -0.53
N SER A 38 11.48 -20.31 -0.63
CA SER A 38 10.71 -20.38 -1.89
C SER A 38 9.68 -19.26 -1.96
N ILE A 39 9.24 -18.95 -3.16
CA ILE A 39 8.15 -17.99 -3.37
C ILE A 39 6.85 -18.61 -2.85
N GLN A 40 6.22 -17.94 -1.89
CA GLN A 40 4.98 -18.37 -1.25
C GLN A 40 3.91 -17.32 -1.49
N GLU A 41 2.72 -17.72 -1.94
CA GLU A 41 1.62 -16.77 -2.20
C GLU A 41 0.91 -16.31 -0.92
N ALA A 42 0.80 -17.18 0.09
CA ALA A 42 0.06 -16.88 1.32
C ALA A 42 0.57 -15.63 2.08
N PRO A 43 1.89 -15.44 2.29
CA PRO A 43 2.40 -14.21 2.90
C PRO A 43 2.13 -12.94 2.08
N TYR A 44 2.06 -13.04 0.74
CA TYR A 44 1.69 -11.88 -0.09
C TYR A 44 0.21 -11.55 0.02
N ALA A 45 -0.66 -12.55 0.19
CA ALA A 45 -2.07 -12.33 0.49
C ALA A 45 -2.27 -11.66 1.86
N GLU A 46 -1.57 -12.12 2.90
CA GLU A 46 -1.54 -11.47 4.22
C GLU A 46 -1.05 -10.01 4.10
N LEU A 47 0.01 -9.77 3.32
CA LEU A 47 0.54 -8.44 3.11
C LEU A 47 -0.46 -7.53 2.38
N GLN A 48 -1.19 -8.04 1.38
CA GLN A 48 -2.25 -7.29 0.72
C GLN A 48 -3.36 -6.88 1.69
N GLU A 49 -3.80 -7.79 2.56
CA GLU A 49 -4.83 -7.50 3.58
C GLU A 49 -4.38 -6.36 4.50
N HIS A 50 -3.15 -6.39 5.00
CA HIS A 50 -2.61 -5.34 5.86
C HIS A 50 -2.46 -3.99 5.15
N ILE A 51 -2.08 -3.99 3.87
CA ILE A 51 -2.01 -2.77 3.04
C ILE A 51 -3.40 -2.16 2.90
N GLU A 52 -4.40 -2.99 2.60
CA GLU A 52 -5.78 -2.55 2.46
C GLU A 52 -6.35 -2.01 3.79
N GLU A 53 -6.16 -2.73 4.89
CA GLU A 53 -6.56 -2.31 6.25
C GLU A 53 -6.00 -0.92 6.57
N ASN A 54 -4.73 -0.69 6.23
CA ASN A 54 -4.06 0.57 6.48
C ASN A 54 -4.61 1.70 5.59
N GLN A 55 -4.93 1.43 4.32
CA GLN A 55 -5.59 2.42 3.46
C GLN A 55 -6.98 2.76 3.98
N GLN A 56 -7.78 1.76 4.38
CA GLN A 56 -9.13 1.96 4.93
C GLN A 56 -9.12 2.81 6.20
N ILE A 57 -8.13 2.64 7.08
CA ILE A 57 -7.94 3.54 8.23
C ILE A 57 -7.69 4.95 7.73
N LEU A 58 -6.73 5.17 6.82
CA LEU A 58 -6.46 6.52 6.34
C LEU A 58 -7.70 7.17 5.71
N SER A 59 -8.47 6.45 4.89
CA SER A 59 -9.69 6.98 4.28
C SER A 59 -10.79 7.26 5.32
N SER A 60 -11.03 6.36 6.28
CA SER A 60 -12.10 6.53 7.29
C SER A 60 -11.87 7.70 8.25
N TYR A 61 -10.62 8.09 8.48
CA TYR A 61 -10.28 9.27 9.29
C TYR A 61 -10.04 10.54 8.46
N GLY A 62 -10.34 10.54 7.15
CA GLY A 62 -10.17 11.71 6.29
C GLY A 62 -8.71 12.08 6.04
N LEU A 63 -7.80 11.10 6.16
CA LEU A 63 -6.35 11.24 5.91
C LEU A 63 -5.95 10.74 4.51
N SER A 64 -6.92 10.34 3.69
CA SER A 64 -6.77 10.03 2.26
C SER A 64 -7.40 11.11 1.38
N ASN A 65 -7.16 11.03 0.08
CA ASN A 65 -7.79 11.86 -0.95
C ASN A 65 -8.69 10.97 -1.82
N PRO A 66 -9.92 11.41 -2.20
CA PRO A 66 -10.82 10.63 -3.04
C PRO A 66 -10.17 10.08 -4.32
N ARG A 67 -9.28 10.86 -4.95
CA ARG A 67 -8.57 10.44 -6.16
C ARG A 67 -7.63 9.26 -5.91
N LEU A 68 -7.00 9.18 -4.72
CA LEU A 68 -6.19 8.02 -4.34
C LEU A 68 -7.04 6.83 -3.91
N ASP A 69 -8.19 7.09 -3.28
CA ASP A 69 -9.15 6.05 -2.92
C ASP A 69 -9.72 5.37 -4.19
N ASP A 70 -10.00 6.14 -5.24
CA ASP A 70 -10.41 5.62 -6.56
C ASP A 70 -9.34 4.70 -7.16
N MET A 71 -8.06 5.11 -7.13
CA MET A 71 -6.95 4.28 -7.60
C MET A 71 -6.82 2.98 -6.79
N CYS A 72 -6.98 3.03 -5.47
CA CYS A 72 -6.97 1.83 -4.63
C CYS A 72 -8.19 0.92 -4.90
N SER A 73 -9.34 1.51 -5.21
CA SER A 73 -10.55 0.79 -5.60
C SER A 73 -10.38 0.07 -6.95
N ILE A 74 -9.78 0.75 -7.94
CA ILE A 74 -9.40 0.13 -9.22
C ILE A 74 -8.41 -1.01 -8.97
N ALA A 75 -7.34 -0.79 -8.19
CA ALA A 75 -6.40 -1.87 -7.87
C ALA A 75 -7.12 -3.10 -7.27
N LYS A 76 -8.07 -2.86 -6.36
CA LYS A 76 -8.87 -3.90 -5.71
C LYS A 76 -9.75 -4.68 -6.69
N SER A 77 -10.33 -4.06 -7.72
CA SER A 77 -11.11 -4.78 -8.74
C SER A 77 -10.27 -5.74 -9.59
N TYR A 78 -8.94 -5.54 -9.63
CA TYR A 78 -7.99 -6.46 -10.25
C TYR A 78 -7.39 -7.49 -9.29
N GLY A 79 -7.80 -7.49 -8.01
CA GLY A 79 -7.27 -8.39 -6.99
C GLY A 79 -5.95 -7.93 -6.38
N PHE A 80 -5.66 -6.62 -6.39
CA PHE A 80 -4.48 -6.05 -5.76
C PHE A 80 -4.85 -5.09 -4.62
N ALA A 81 -3.97 -4.99 -3.62
CA ALA A 81 -4.09 -3.98 -2.58
C ALA A 81 -3.15 -2.82 -2.87
N GLY A 82 -3.66 -1.60 -2.69
CA GLY A 82 -2.90 -0.37 -2.82
C GLY A 82 -3.09 0.55 -1.63
N LYS A 83 -2.10 1.41 -1.41
CA LYS A 83 -2.10 2.38 -0.33
C LYS A 83 -1.40 3.68 -0.74
N LEU A 84 -1.94 4.81 -0.27
CA LEU A 84 -1.33 6.11 -0.44
C LEU A 84 0.08 6.19 0.19
N THR A 85 0.99 6.87 -0.47
CA THR A 85 2.37 7.04 -0.03
C THR A 85 2.90 8.44 -0.32
N GLY A 86 3.91 8.82 0.47
CA GLY A 86 4.50 10.15 0.44
C GLY A 86 3.68 11.20 1.19
N PHE A 87 4.34 12.32 1.49
CA PHE A 87 3.69 13.47 2.11
C PHE A 87 2.76 14.16 1.11
N GLY A 88 1.57 14.53 1.57
CA GLY A 88 0.58 15.26 0.77
C GLY A 88 -0.32 14.40 -0.12
N GLY A 89 -0.26 13.05 -0.02
CA GLY A 89 -1.23 12.17 -0.68
C GLY A 89 -1.24 12.31 -2.20
N ARG A 90 -0.06 12.31 -2.82
CA ARG A 90 0.08 12.46 -4.28
C ARG A 90 0.29 11.16 -5.03
N PHE A 91 0.75 10.12 -4.34
CA PHE A 91 1.07 8.82 -4.91
C PHE A 91 0.38 7.72 -4.11
N ALA A 92 0.16 6.58 -4.75
CA ALA A 92 -0.05 5.32 -4.06
C ALA A 92 0.90 4.28 -4.64
N TYR A 93 1.17 3.24 -3.87
CA TYR A 93 1.76 2.02 -4.38
C TYR A 93 0.71 0.92 -4.40
N ILE A 94 0.85 -0.01 -5.34
CA ILE A 94 0.01 -1.20 -5.48
C ILE A 94 0.93 -2.42 -5.39
N LEU A 95 0.64 -3.34 -4.49
CA LEU A 95 1.44 -4.55 -4.31
C LEU A 95 1.10 -5.58 -5.39
N LEU A 96 2.13 -6.04 -6.11
CA LEU A 96 2.02 -7.12 -7.10
C LEU A 96 2.60 -8.42 -6.50
N PRO A 97 1.77 -9.45 -6.22
CA PRO A 97 2.26 -10.76 -5.82
C PRO A 97 3.17 -11.40 -6.89
N PRO A 98 4.04 -12.35 -6.52
CA PRO A 98 4.99 -12.98 -7.44
C PRO A 98 4.32 -13.71 -8.62
N SER A 99 3.14 -14.29 -8.40
CA SER A 99 2.34 -14.97 -9.42
C SER A 99 1.60 -14.04 -10.39
N THR A 100 1.74 -12.71 -10.25
CA THR A 100 0.97 -11.74 -11.04
C THR A 100 1.29 -11.86 -12.53
N GLN A 101 0.26 -12.05 -13.36
CA GLN A 101 0.40 -12.15 -14.81
C GLN A 101 0.69 -10.78 -15.44
N LYS A 102 1.49 -10.75 -16.51
CA LYS A 102 1.83 -9.51 -17.23
C LYS A 102 0.58 -8.83 -17.79
N GLU A 103 -0.38 -9.63 -18.23
CA GLU A 103 -1.67 -9.20 -18.76
C GLU A 103 -2.50 -8.46 -17.70
N GLN A 104 -2.52 -8.95 -16.45
CA GLN A 104 -3.19 -8.26 -15.34
C GLN A 104 -2.53 -6.91 -15.04
N ILE A 105 -1.20 -6.86 -15.02
CA ILE A 105 -0.46 -5.60 -14.82
C ILE A 105 -0.77 -4.61 -15.94
N LYS A 106 -0.78 -5.08 -17.20
CA LYS A 106 -1.07 -4.24 -18.37
C LYS A 106 -2.50 -3.68 -18.32
N ASN A 107 -3.48 -4.51 -18.00
CA ASN A 107 -4.88 -4.10 -17.94
C ASN A 107 -5.10 -3.07 -16.82
N LEU A 108 -4.56 -3.34 -15.62
CA LEU A 108 -4.58 -2.40 -14.51
C LEU A 108 -3.93 -1.06 -14.90
N SER A 109 -2.74 -1.11 -15.53
CA SER A 109 -2.03 0.11 -15.94
C SER A 109 -2.84 0.93 -16.94
N THR A 110 -3.46 0.26 -17.92
CA THR A 110 -4.30 0.89 -18.95
C THR A 110 -5.51 1.57 -18.32
N GLU A 111 -6.16 0.94 -17.34
CA GLU A 111 -7.32 1.53 -16.65
C GLU A 111 -6.93 2.73 -15.79
N LEU A 112 -5.80 2.66 -15.09
CA LEU A 112 -5.26 3.78 -14.32
C LEU A 112 -4.88 4.95 -15.22
N GLU A 113 -4.19 4.70 -16.34
CA GLU A 113 -3.83 5.73 -17.31
C GLU A 113 -5.05 6.38 -17.95
N ALA A 114 -6.11 5.61 -18.23
CA ALA A 114 -7.39 6.15 -18.72
C ALA A 114 -8.11 7.05 -17.70
N LYS A 115 -7.69 7.03 -16.44
CA LYS A 115 -8.14 7.92 -15.35
C LYS A 115 -7.13 9.03 -15.03
N ASP A 116 -6.21 9.30 -15.94
CA ASP A 116 -5.14 10.30 -15.82
C ASP A 116 -4.18 10.05 -14.65
N PHE A 117 -3.93 8.78 -14.31
CA PHE A 117 -2.86 8.40 -13.40
C PHE A 117 -1.60 8.04 -14.18
N SER A 118 -0.44 8.55 -13.73
CA SER A 118 0.86 8.08 -14.20
C SER A 118 1.20 6.76 -13.51
N VAL A 119 1.53 5.73 -14.29
CA VAL A 119 1.87 4.40 -13.76
C VAL A 119 3.35 4.10 -13.99
N THR A 120 4.04 3.69 -12.93
CA THR A 120 5.43 3.23 -12.99
C THR A 120 5.54 1.90 -12.26
N ARG A 121 5.93 0.84 -12.97
CA ARG A 121 6.28 -0.43 -12.34
C ARG A 121 7.69 -0.34 -11.77
N THR A 122 7.85 -0.65 -10.49
CA THR A 122 9.14 -0.60 -9.79
C THR A 122 9.24 -1.67 -8.71
N ASN A 123 10.43 -1.83 -8.13
CA ASN A 123 10.70 -2.72 -7.00
C ASN A 123 11.01 -1.90 -5.75
N VAL A 124 10.57 -2.38 -4.58
CA VAL A 124 10.83 -1.75 -3.27
C VAL A 124 11.88 -2.58 -2.52
N GLY A 125 12.71 -1.93 -1.70
CA GLY A 125 13.77 -2.62 -0.94
C GLY A 125 15.02 -2.96 -1.77
N CYS A 126 15.30 -2.16 -2.80
CA CYS A 126 16.47 -2.34 -3.65
C CYS A 126 17.78 -2.06 -2.90
N SER A 127 18.90 -2.52 -3.47
CA SER A 127 20.24 -2.16 -3.00
C SER A 127 20.40 -0.64 -2.92
N GLY A 128 21.02 -0.17 -1.84
CA GLY A 128 21.39 1.24 -1.67
C GLY A 128 22.64 1.62 -2.48
N VAL A 129 23.35 2.64 -2.00
CA VAL A 129 24.58 3.14 -2.64
C VAL A 129 25.61 2.02 -2.83
N LYS A 130 26.14 1.90 -4.05
CA LYS A 130 27.24 1.01 -4.44
C LYS A 130 28.26 1.81 -5.25
N ILE A 131 29.52 1.42 -5.17
CA ILE A 131 30.56 1.87 -6.10
C ILE A 131 30.74 0.70 -7.07
N ASP A 132 30.45 0.95 -8.35
CA ASP A 132 30.64 -0.02 -9.43
C ASP A 132 32.07 0.01 -9.98
#